data_AF-A0A9D8BBI8-F1
#
_entry.id   AF-A0A9D8BBI8-F1
#
_cell.length_a   1.000
_cell.length_b   1.000
_cell.length_c   1.000
_cell.angle_alpha   90.00
_cell.angle_beta   90.00
_cell.angle_gamma   90.00
#
_symmetry.space_group_name_H-M   'P 1'
#
loop_
_entity.id
_entity.type
_entity.pdbx_description
1 polymer ?
#
loop_
_entity_poly.entity_id
_entity_poly.type
_entity_poly.pdbx_seq_one_letter_code
_entity_poly.pdbx_strand_id
1 'polypeptide(L)' 'MADTLIKPHGSDTLNPLYVADAAKRAQLTKEAEKLPAIIVSSQAAANAVMLGSGYFNPLKGYMGLKESLQVAEKMKT' A
#
# COMPACT_ATOMS: atom_id res chain seq x y z
N MET A 1 -12.62 -25.91 4.74
CA MET A 1 -11.80 -24.97 5.54
C MET A 1 -11.65 -23.59 4.89
N ALA A 2 -11.84 -23.43 3.57
CA ALA A 2 -11.79 -22.12 2.90
C ALA A 2 -13.08 -21.28 3.04
N ASP A 3 -14.22 -21.89 3.38
CA ASP A 3 -15.53 -21.21 3.43
C ASP A 3 -15.79 -20.37 4.72
N THR A 4 -14.78 -20.16 5.56
CA THR A 4 -14.91 -19.47 6.87
C THR A 4 -14.03 -18.21 7.03
N LEU A 5 -13.28 -17.81 6.01
CA LEU A 5 -12.46 -16.59 6.07
C LEU A 5 -13.29 -15.36 5.68
N ILE A 6 -13.23 -14.31 6.51
CA ILE A 6 -13.85 -13.03 6.19
C ILE A 6 -13.21 -12.41 4.94
N LYS A 7 -14.04 -11.80 4.09
CA LYS A 7 -13.56 -11.10 2.90
C LYS A 7 -12.65 -9.92 3.28
N PRO A 8 -11.60 -9.65 2.48
CA PRO A 8 -10.86 -8.40 2.58
C PRO A 8 -11.76 -7.17 2.41
N HIS A 9 -11.35 -6.06 3.01
CA HIS A 9 -12.11 -4.81 2.90
C HIS A 9 -12.11 -4.28 1.46
N GLY A 10 -13.28 -4.12 0.84
CA GLY A 10 -13.42 -3.48 -0.47
C GLY A 10 -12.94 -4.29 -1.68
N SER A 11 -12.63 -5.58 -1.51
CA SER A 11 -12.20 -6.47 -2.59
C SER A 11 -12.45 -7.95 -2.28
N ASP A 12 -12.45 -8.81 -3.30
CA ASP A 12 -12.58 -10.26 -3.11
C ASP A 12 -11.28 -10.93 -2.63
N THR A 13 -10.13 -10.31 -2.91
CA THR A 13 -8.79 -10.76 -2.49
C THR A 13 -7.97 -9.59 -1.95
N LEU A 14 -6.93 -9.87 -1.16
CA LEU A 14 -6.00 -8.82 -0.70
C LEU A 14 -5.24 -8.25 -1.90
N ASN A 15 -5.04 -6.93 -1.89
CA ASN A 15 -4.23 -6.18 -2.86
C ASN A 15 -2.97 -5.61 -2.19
N PRO A 16 -2.04 -6.44 -1.69
CA PRO A 16 -0.79 -5.95 -1.11
C PRO A 16 0.04 -5.25 -2.18
N LEU A 17 0.69 -4.13 -1.82
CA LEU A 17 1.55 -3.41 -2.75
C LEU A 17 2.97 -3.98 -2.85
N TYR A 18 3.28 -5.02 -2.07
CA TYR A 18 4.52 -5.77 -2.24
C TYR A 18 4.51 -6.50 -3.58
N VAL A 19 5.49 -6.20 -4.43
CA VAL A 19 5.65 -6.88 -5.71
C VAL A 19 6.13 -8.31 -5.42
N ALA A 20 5.24 -9.31 -5.48
CA ALA A 20 5.57 -10.69 -5.10
C ALA A 20 6.46 -11.43 -6.13
N ASP A 21 6.48 -10.99 -7.38
CA ASP A 21 7.36 -11.53 -8.41
C ASP A 21 8.82 -11.06 -8.22
N ALA A 22 9.74 -12.02 -8.11
CA ALA A 22 11.14 -11.73 -7.79
C ALA A 22 11.88 -11.02 -8.93
N ALA A 23 11.60 -11.39 -10.18
CA ALA A 23 12.25 -10.78 -11.33
C ALA A 23 11.82 -9.32 -11.50
N LYS A 24 10.51 -9.04 -11.36
CA LYS A 24 9.96 -7.69 -11.42
C LYS A 24 10.45 -6.82 -10.27
N ARG A 25 10.54 -7.36 -9.04
CA ARG A 25 11.18 -6.64 -7.92
C ARG A 25 12.61 -6.25 -8.25
N ALA A 26 13.43 -7.19 -8.73
CA ALA A 26 14.82 -6.91 -9.05
C ALA A 26 14.96 -5.83 -10.14
N GLN A 27 14.06 -5.81 -11.12
CA GLN A 27 14.00 -4.74 -12.14
C GLN A 27 13.64 -3.39 -11.52
N LEU A 28 12.60 -3.33 -10.69
CA LEU A 28 12.15 -2.11 -10.03
C LEU A 28 13.20 -1.57 -9.05
N THR A 29 13.93 -2.43 -8.33
CA THR A 29 15.05 -2.02 -7.48
C THR A 29 16.15 -1.35 -8.29
N LYS A 30 16.54 -1.94 -9.44
CA LYS A 30 17.53 -1.34 -10.35
C LYS A 30 17.07 -0.02 -10.97
N GLU A 31 15.77 0.11 -11.25
CA GLU A 31 15.18 1.36 -11.75
C GLU A 31 15.20 2.45 -10.67
N ALA A 32 14.82 2.10 -9.43
CA ALA A 32 14.74 3.01 -8.29
C ALA A 32 16.10 3.66 -7.95
N GLU A 33 17.22 2.97 -8.19
CA GLU A 33 18.57 3.51 -8.03
C GLU A 33 18.84 4.77 -8.89
N LYS A 34 18.07 4.98 -9.95
CA LYS A 34 18.24 6.10 -10.90
C LYS A 34 17.23 7.23 -10.69
N LEU A 35 16.24 7.03 -9.82
CA LEU A 35 15.21 8.03 -9.57
C LEU A 35 15.65 9.04 -8.51
N PRO A 36 15.17 10.29 -8.58
CA PRO A 36 15.33 11.23 -7.47
C PRO A 36 14.79 10.62 -6.17
N ALA A 37 15.62 10.55 -5.15
CA ALA A 37 15.27 9.97 -3.86
C ALA A 37 14.94 11.06 -2.83
N ILE A 38 13.96 10.77 -1.97
CA ILE A 38 13.66 11.54 -0.78
C ILE A 38 13.70 10.63 0.44
N ILE A 39 14.23 11.13 1.55
CA ILE A 39 14.14 10.43 2.83
C ILE A 39 12.76 10.75 3.42
N VAL A 40 11.96 9.72 3.64
CA VAL A 40 10.62 9.87 4.22
C VAL A 40 10.69 9.83 5.75
N SER A 41 9.66 10.36 6.40
CA SER A 41 9.50 10.24 7.86
C SER A 41 9.28 8.77 8.28
N SER A 42 9.55 8.47 9.55
CA SER A 42 9.28 7.14 10.12
C SER A 42 7.81 6.70 9.94
N GLN A 43 6.87 7.64 10.10
CA GLN A 43 5.44 7.39 9.89
C GLN A 43 5.14 7.00 8.43
N ALA A 44 5.68 7.73 7.45
CA ALA A 44 5.47 7.40 6.04
C ALA A 44 6.08 6.04 5.70
N ALA A 45 7.28 5.73 6.19
CA ALA A 45 7.91 4.41 6.00
C ALA A 45 7.05 3.27 6.58
N ALA A 46 6.52 3.42 7.79
CA ALA A 46 5.62 2.44 8.39
C ALA A 46 4.33 2.26 7.57
N ASN A 47 3.74 3.35 7.07
CA ASN A 47 2.57 3.29 6.19
C ASN A 47 2.86 2.53 4.89
N ALA A 48 4.05 2.70 4.27
CA ALA A 48 4.46 1.88 3.13
C ALA A 48 4.55 0.39 3.47
N VAL A 49 5.03 0.02 4.66
CA VAL A 49 5.05 -1.38 5.11
C VAL A 49 3.62 -1.93 5.25
N MET A 50 2.69 -1.17 5.81
CA MET A 50 1.28 -1.57 5.97
C MET A 50 0.56 -1.72 4.63
N LEU A 51 0.83 -0.83 3.67
CA LEU A 51 0.35 -0.94 2.28
C LEU A 51 0.96 -2.17 1.58
N GLY A 52 2.27 -2.38 1.75
CA GLY A 52 2.98 -3.51 1.16
C GLY A 52 2.51 -4.86 1.67
N SER A 53 2.18 -4.95 2.96
CA SER A 53 1.69 -6.18 3.61
C SER A 53 0.18 -6.41 3.48
N GLY A 54 -0.57 -5.45 2.94
CA GLY A 54 -2.01 -5.58 2.69
C GLY A 54 -2.91 -5.22 3.88
N TYR A 55 -2.36 -4.76 5.01
CA TYR A 55 -3.17 -4.30 6.15
C TYR A 55 -4.04 -3.09 5.80
N PHE A 56 -3.60 -2.24 4.86
CA PHE A 56 -4.35 -1.08 4.39
C PHE A 56 -5.13 -1.35 3.09
N ASN A 57 -5.47 -2.61 2.81
CA ASN A 57 -6.33 -2.96 1.68
C ASN A 57 -7.67 -2.19 1.76
N PRO A 58 -8.15 -1.55 0.67
CA PRO A 58 -7.72 -1.66 -0.73
C PRO A 58 -6.86 -0.48 -1.24
N LEU A 59 -6.22 0.29 -0.34
CA LEU A 59 -5.46 1.47 -0.74
C LEU A 59 -4.30 1.12 -1.69
N LYS A 60 -4.12 1.97 -2.71
CA LYS A 60 -3.12 1.79 -3.78
C LYS A 60 -1.85 2.63 -3.59
N GLY A 61 -1.77 3.40 -2.51
CA GLY A 61 -0.66 4.32 -2.24
C GLY A 61 -1.00 5.29 -1.12
N TYR A 62 -0.21 6.36 -1.02
CA TYR A 62 -0.47 7.47 -0.11
C TYR A 62 -1.64 8.33 -0.59
N MET A 63 -2.41 8.85 0.35
CA MET A 63 -3.54 9.75 0.08
C MET A 63 -3.06 11.13 -0.38
N GLY A 64 -3.81 11.74 -1.30
CA GLY A 64 -3.73 13.17 -1.54
C GLY A 64 -4.34 13.98 -0.40
N LEU A 65 -4.23 15.32 -0.48
CA LEU A 65 -4.79 16.21 0.53
C LEU A 65 -6.32 16.04 0.70
N LYS A 66 -7.06 15.98 -0.41
CA LYS A 66 -8.52 15.86 -0.39
C LYS A 66 -8.99 14.57 0.29
N GLU A 67 -8.38 13.44 -0.07
CA GLU A 67 -8.68 12.13 0.52
C GLU A 67 -8.33 12.12 2.01
N SER A 68 -7.17 12.68 2.38
CA SER A 68 -6.74 12.77 3.78
C SER A 68 -7.73 13.56 4.64
N LEU A 69 -8.20 14.70 4.16
CA LEU A 69 -9.21 15.52 4.85
C LEU A 69 -10.55 14.78 4.96
N GLN A 70 -10.98 14.12 3.88
CA GLN A 70 -12.23 13.36 3.87
C GLN A 70 -12.19 12.18 4.86
N VAL A 71 -11.06 11.49 4.99
CA VAL A 71 -10.86 10.43 5.98
C VAL A 71 -10.85 11.01 7.39
N ALA A 72 -10.14 12.12 7.61
CA ALA A 72 -10.07 12.77 8.92
C ALA A 72 -11.45 13.22 9.42
N GLU A 73 -12.29 13.78 8.54
CA GLU A 73 -13.61 14.28 8.90
C GLU A 73 -14.70 13.19 8.93
N LYS A 74 -14.61 12.21 8.04
CA LYS A 74 -15.75 11.31 7.72
C LYS A 74 -15.38 9.83 7.67
N MET A 75 -14.12 9.46 7.89
CA MET A 75 -13.60 8.10 7.76
C MET A 75 -13.95 7.45 6.41
N LYS A 76 -13.93 8.24 5.33
CA LYS A 76 -14.21 7.79 3.96
C LYS A 76 -13.07 8.17 3.04
N THR A 77 -12.52 7.15 2.37
CA THR A 77 -11.58 7.29 1.26
C THR A 77 -12.32 7.67 0.00
#